data_AF-A0AAD9HGD6-F1
#
_entry.id   AF-A0AAD9HGD6-F1
#
_cell.length_a   1.000
_cell.length_b   1.000
_cell.length_c   1.000
_cell.angle_alpha   90.00
_cell.angle_beta   90.00
_cell.angle_gamma   90.00
#
_symmetry.space_group_name_H-M   'P 1'
#
loop_
_entity.id
_entity.type
_entity.pdbx_description
1 polymer ?
#
loop_
_entity_poly.entity_id
_entity_poly.type
_entity_poly.pdbx_seq_one_letter_code
_entity_poly.pdbx_strand_id
1 'polypeptide(L)'
;MGSERVPFTLQDQLWPGTAKHTVPGQPCLLMNDIPAVNEFLQRELSVERLNELYFMLFLVSKRSNISPLHHQAIKGRKIVITERPDLHLVWYYERILIKPIPSCLLSFSFFDSVLGPGCNQRSAAYGFLRTYASLVVHETDFNIAKETGLVPAEVKWESWCRFMCNIAEIKDDCVAPRYHYGELRLTRLNFYSKLFLRGWDYLETNHQYLDYFSQFLAPYLFVFGAVTVVLAAMQTTLTADPDSLSRSTTSSFCTFSIVLVSCGLLFFPVLYFAFQVRELALFLFYKQKAKN
;
A
#
# COMPACT_ATOMS: atom_id res chain seq x y z
N MET A 1 -23.52 18.12 11.67
CA MET A 1 -24.53 18.94 10.96
C MET A 1 -23.97 19.66 9.72
N GLY A 2 -23.05 19.06 8.94
CA GLY A 2 -22.33 19.83 7.90
C GLY A 2 -22.13 19.19 6.52
N SER A 3 -22.72 18.04 6.19
CA SER A 3 -22.32 17.30 4.97
C SER A 3 -23.48 16.79 4.10
N GLU A 4 -24.61 17.49 4.07
CA GLU A 4 -25.69 17.14 3.13
C GLU A 4 -25.43 17.65 1.70
N ARG A 5 -24.61 18.69 1.54
CA ARG A 5 -24.34 19.29 0.22
C ARG A 5 -23.18 18.63 -0.50
N VAL A 6 -23.31 18.52 -1.83
CA VAL A 6 -22.25 18.17 -2.77
C VAL A 6 -21.06 19.13 -2.59
N PRO A 7 -19.80 18.66 -2.65
CA PRO A 7 -18.66 19.49 -2.26
C PRO A 7 -18.29 20.55 -3.29
N PHE A 8 -18.82 20.50 -4.51
CA PHE A 8 -18.56 21.47 -5.58
C PHE A 8 -19.86 21.84 -6.30
N THR A 9 -19.86 22.93 -7.07
CA THR A 9 -21.07 23.39 -7.79
C THR A 9 -21.16 22.77 -9.19
N LEU A 10 -22.33 22.89 -9.82
CA LEU A 10 -22.52 22.46 -11.21
C LEU A 10 -21.58 23.17 -12.20
N GLN A 11 -21.17 24.42 -11.91
CA GLN A 11 -20.28 25.19 -12.77
C GLN A 11 -18.81 24.75 -12.64
N ASP A 12 -18.46 24.16 -11.50
CA ASP A 12 -17.10 23.73 -11.17
C ASP A 12 -16.86 22.25 -11.51
N GLN A 13 -17.85 21.54 -12.05
CA GLN A 13 -17.67 20.13 -12.44
C GLN A 13 -16.63 20.01 -13.57
N LEU A 14 -15.85 18.93 -13.53
CA LEU A 14 -14.78 18.69 -14.52
C LEU A 14 -15.19 17.73 -15.63
N TRP A 15 -16.31 17.01 -15.47
CA TRP A 15 -16.83 16.15 -16.51
C TRP A 15 -17.57 16.96 -17.58
N PRO A 16 -17.16 16.89 -18.87
CA PRO A 16 -17.76 17.67 -19.95
C PRO A 16 -19.10 17.10 -20.44
N GLY A 17 -19.42 15.84 -20.10
CA GLY A 17 -20.52 15.11 -20.71
C GLY A 17 -21.90 15.47 -20.16
N THR A 18 -22.87 15.56 -21.07
CA THR A 18 -24.30 15.82 -20.81
C THR A 18 -25.13 14.54 -20.65
N ALA A 19 -24.50 13.36 -20.61
CA ALA A 19 -25.20 12.07 -20.53
C ALA A 19 -25.92 11.92 -19.18
N LYS A 20 -27.17 12.38 -19.12
CA LYS A 20 -28.01 12.35 -17.92
C LYS A 20 -28.40 10.93 -17.48
N HIS A 21 -28.23 9.94 -18.36
CA HIS A 21 -28.81 8.61 -18.17
C HIS A 21 -27.77 7.51 -17.89
N THR A 22 -26.48 7.75 -18.14
CA THR A 22 -25.40 6.77 -17.93
C THR A 22 -24.39 7.27 -16.90
N VAL A 23 -23.75 6.34 -16.20
CA VAL A 23 -22.68 6.67 -15.26
C VAL A 23 -21.49 7.26 -16.04
N PRO A 24 -20.95 8.43 -15.65
CA PRO A 24 -19.83 9.04 -16.36
C PRO A 24 -18.60 8.12 -16.40
N GLY A 25 -18.04 7.93 -17.59
CA GLY A 25 -16.94 6.99 -17.84
C GLY A 25 -17.35 5.52 -17.98
N GLN A 26 -18.63 5.17 -17.79
CA GLN A 26 -19.16 3.81 -17.92
C GLN A 26 -20.37 3.80 -18.87
N PRO A 27 -20.15 3.77 -20.19
CA PRO A 27 -21.22 3.95 -21.18
C PRO A 27 -22.27 2.83 -21.14
N CYS A 28 -21.91 1.65 -20.65
CA CYS A 28 -22.80 0.49 -20.57
C CYS A 28 -23.69 0.47 -19.31
N LEU A 29 -23.47 1.39 -18.35
CA LEU A 29 -24.16 1.40 -17.06
C LEU A 29 -25.13 2.57 -16.98
N LEU A 30 -26.43 2.27 -16.88
CA LEU A 30 -27.49 3.26 -16.74
C LEU A 30 -27.65 3.70 -15.27
N MET A 31 -27.83 5.00 -15.04
CA MET A 31 -28.02 5.55 -13.68
C MET A 31 -29.30 5.04 -12.99
N ASN A 32 -30.32 4.67 -13.78
CA ASN A 32 -31.59 4.15 -13.25
C ASN A 32 -31.49 2.71 -12.75
N ASP A 33 -30.44 1.98 -13.14
CA ASP A 33 -30.20 0.60 -12.70
C ASP A 33 -29.49 0.60 -11.34
N ILE A 34 -30.27 0.91 -10.29
CA ILE A 34 -29.79 1.02 -8.91
C ILE A 34 -28.94 -0.18 -8.44
N PRO A 35 -29.33 -1.46 -8.65
CA PRO A 35 -28.50 -2.57 -8.20
C PRO A 35 -27.15 -2.62 -8.92
N ALA A 36 -27.12 -2.42 -10.25
CA ALA A 36 -25.86 -2.41 -11.00
C ALA A 36 -24.97 -1.21 -10.63
N VAL A 37 -25.57 -0.05 -10.37
CA VAL A 37 -24.85 1.14 -9.88
C VAL A 37 -24.27 0.90 -8.50
N ASN A 38 -24.99 0.26 -7.59
CA ASN A 38 -24.49 -0.06 -6.25
C ASN A 38 -23.32 -1.05 -6.29
N GLU A 39 -23.40 -2.09 -7.12
CA GLU A 39 -22.29 -3.02 -7.34
C GLU A 39 -21.06 -2.30 -7.91
N PHE A 40 -21.27 -1.42 -8.89
CA PHE A 40 -20.22 -0.55 -9.43
C PHE A 40 -19.59 0.31 -8.33
N LEU A 41 -20.37 1.01 -7.51
CA LEU A 41 -19.87 1.85 -6.41
C LEU A 41 -19.08 1.03 -5.39
N GLN A 42 -19.56 -0.16 -5.03
CA GLN A 42 -18.84 -1.06 -4.13
C GLN A 42 -17.49 -1.45 -4.73
N ARG A 43 -17.45 -1.87 -6.00
CA ARG A 43 -16.20 -2.22 -6.67
C ARG A 43 -15.24 -1.02 -6.79
N GLU A 44 -15.79 0.15 -7.09
CA GLU A 44 -15.03 1.34 -7.44
C GLU A 44 -14.48 2.09 -6.21
N LEU A 45 -15.23 2.10 -5.11
CA LEU A 45 -14.95 2.95 -3.94
C LEU A 45 -14.83 2.19 -2.61
N SER A 46 -15.10 0.88 -2.57
CA SER A 46 -15.05 0.14 -1.30
C SER A 46 -13.63 0.12 -0.71
N VAL A 47 -13.55 0.56 0.55
CA VAL A 47 -12.34 0.53 1.38
C VAL A 47 -12.54 -0.32 2.63
N GLU A 48 -13.49 -1.25 2.59
CA GLU A 48 -13.90 -2.10 3.73
C GLU A 48 -12.72 -2.84 4.37
N ARG A 49 -11.89 -3.50 3.56
CA ARG A 49 -10.69 -4.23 4.03
C ARG A 49 -9.75 -3.38 4.90
N LEU A 50 -9.70 -2.08 4.65
CA LEU A 50 -8.83 -1.16 5.37
C LEU A 50 -9.54 -0.47 6.53
N ASN A 51 -10.84 -0.28 6.41
CA ASN A 51 -11.66 0.17 7.53
C ASN A 51 -11.65 -0.88 8.66
N GLU A 52 -11.66 -2.17 8.33
CA GLU A 52 -11.46 -3.25 9.32
C GLU A 52 -10.13 -3.12 10.09
N LEU A 53 -9.10 -2.62 9.41
CA LEU A 53 -7.78 -2.38 9.99
C LEU A 53 -7.62 -0.98 10.61
N TYR A 54 -8.66 -0.16 10.65
CA TYR A 54 -8.56 1.24 11.08
C TYR A 54 -7.91 1.39 12.46
N PHE A 55 -8.22 0.47 13.39
CA PHE A 55 -7.68 0.46 14.75
C PHE A 55 -6.14 0.35 14.81
N MET A 56 -5.48 -0.21 13.79
CA MET A 56 -4.03 -0.41 13.76
C MET A 56 -3.31 0.51 12.75
N LEU A 57 -4.04 1.29 11.95
CA LEU A 57 -3.45 2.15 10.93
C LEU A 57 -2.49 3.21 11.50
N PHE A 58 -2.63 3.58 12.77
CA PHE A 58 -1.69 4.48 13.46
C PHE A 58 -0.27 3.92 13.56
N LEU A 59 -0.09 2.60 13.49
CA LEU A 59 1.21 1.93 13.46
C LEU A 59 1.83 1.92 12.04
N VAL A 60 0.97 2.02 11.02
CA VAL A 60 1.34 1.94 9.61
C VAL A 60 1.68 3.32 9.04
N SER A 61 0.93 4.36 9.43
CA SER A 61 1.10 5.73 8.93
C SER A 61 0.65 6.79 9.93
N LYS A 62 1.07 8.03 9.66
CA LYS A 62 0.60 9.23 10.35
C LYS A 62 -0.69 9.74 9.68
N ARG A 63 -1.58 10.34 10.49
CA ARG A 63 -2.79 11.00 9.98
C ARG A 63 -2.44 12.11 8.98
N SER A 64 -3.26 12.24 7.94
CA SER A 64 -3.12 13.24 6.86
C SER A 64 -1.74 13.33 6.22
N ASN A 65 -0.94 12.25 6.27
CA ASN A 65 0.39 12.21 5.69
C ASN A 65 0.33 11.90 4.19
N ILE A 66 -0.02 12.89 3.38
CA ILE A 66 -0.04 12.79 1.92
C ILE A 66 0.95 13.80 1.38
N SER A 67 1.97 13.32 0.66
CA SER A 67 2.93 14.20 0.00
C SER A 67 2.47 14.49 -1.42
N PRO A 68 2.61 15.74 -1.90
CA PRO A 68 2.30 16.10 -3.28
C PRO A 68 3.08 15.26 -4.30
N LEU A 69 2.59 15.19 -5.54
CA LEU A 69 3.15 14.32 -6.58
C LEU A 69 4.62 14.62 -6.88
N HIS A 70 5.02 15.89 -6.98
CA HIS A 70 6.42 16.28 -7.18
C HIS A 70 7.31 15.80 -6.01
N HIS A 71 6.78 15.79 -4.78
CA HIS A 71 7.49 15.31 -3.60
C HIS A 71 7.58 13.77 -3.59
N GLN A 72 6.65 13.04 -4.20
CA GLN A 72 6.82 11.59 -4.38
C GLN A 72 8.10 11.27 -5.18
N ALA A 73 8.42 12.08 -6.21
CA ALA A 73 9.66 11.94 -6.96
C ALA A 73 10.90 12.23 -6.09
N ILE A 74 10.85 13.25 -5.23
CA ILE A 74 11.93 13.56 -4.26
C ILE A 74 12.16 12.38 -3.30
N LYS A 75 11.09 11.68 -2.90
CA LYS A 75 11.17 10.45 -2.08
C LYS A 75 11.67 9.23 -2.85
N GLY A 76 12.02 9.37 -4.13
CA GLY A 76 12.44 8.27 -4.99
C GLY A 76 11.31 7.30 -5.34
N ARG A 77 10.04 7.75 -5.30
CA ARG A 77 8.88 6.90 -5.59
C ARG A 77 8.34 7.16 -6.98
N LYS A 78 8.25 6.10 -7.78
CA LYS A 78 7.55 6.04 -9.04
C LYS A 78 6.04 5.86 -8.79
N ILE A 79 5.23 6.66 -9.46
CA ILE A 79 3.78 6.54 -9.46
C ILE A 79 3.39 5.33 -10.30
N VAL A 80 2.59 4.44 -9.74
CA VAL A 80 2.05 3.25 -10.41
C VAL A 80 0.53 3.28 -10.28
N ILE A 81 -0.15 3.18 -11.42
CA ILE A 81 -1.61 3.22 -11.49
C ILE A 81 -2.21 1.94 -10.89
N THR A 82 -3.30 2.07 -10.15
CA THR A 82 -4.11 0.95 -9.68
C THR A 82 -5.59 1.27 -9.77
N GLU A 83 -6.41 0.36 -10.28
CA GLU A 83 -7.88 0.56 -10.27
C GLU A 83 -8.52 0.21 -8.92
N ARG A 84 -7.74 -0.40 -8.03
CA ARG A 84 -8.21 -0.87 -6.74
C ARG A 84 -8.26 0.27 -5.71
N PRO A 85 -9.43 0.64 -5.18
CA PRO A 85 -9.55 1.73 -4.19
C PRO A 85 -8.79 1.44 -2.90
N ASP A 86 -8.69 0.17 -2.52
CA ASP A 86 -8.01 -0.25 -1.30
C ASP A 86 -6.47 -0.05 -1.39
N LEU A 87 -5.91 -0.08 -2.60
CA LEU A 87 -4.48 0.15 -2.82
C LEU A 87 -4.10 1.63 -2.99
N HIS A 88 -5.08 2.54 -3.05
CA HIS A 88 -4.81 3.97 -3.19
C HIS A 88 -3.95 4.49 -2.01
N LEU A 89 -2.85 5.19 -2.33
CA LEU A 89 -1.82 5.69 -1.42
C LEU A 89 -1.03 4.60 -0.66
N VAL A 90 -1.05 3.35 -1.13
CA VAL A 90 -0.17 2.31 -0.60
C VAL A 90 1.17 2.36 -1.32
N TRP A 91 2.28 2.40 -0.59
CA TRP A 91 3.62 2.46 -1.18
C TRP A 91 4.52 1.32 -0.70
N TYR A 92 5.42 0.91 -1.59
CA TYR A 92 6.37 -0.18 -1.39
C TYR A 92 7.68 0.16 -2.09
N TYR A 93 8.76 0.29 -1.29
CA TYR A 93 10.07 0.76 -1.75
C TYR A 93 9.96 2.03 -2.62
N GLU A 94 10.36 1.93 -3.88
CA GLU A 94 10.42 3.00 -4.87
C GLU A 94 9.10 3.17 -5.65
N ARG A 95 7.98 2.64 -5.15
CA ARG A 95 6.69 2.70 -5.86
C ARG A 95 5.58 3.15 -4.94
N ILE A 96 4.70 4.01 -5.44
CA ILE A 96 3.44 4.37 -4.79
C ILE A 96 2.28 4.05 -5.73
N LEU A 97 1.30 3.32 -5.19
CA LEU A 97 0.09 2.95 -5.90
C LEU A 97 -0.92 4.09 -5.76
N ILE A 98 -1.31 4.68 -6.88
CA ILE A 98 -2.30 5.76 -6.91
C ILE A 98 -3.39 5.39 -7.90
N LYS A 99 -4.62 5.37 -7.40
CA LYS A 99 -5.81 5.19 -8.22
C LYS A 99 -6.18 6.46 -8.98
N PRO A 100 -6.36 6.44 -10.32
CA PRO A 100 -6.83 7.57 -11.12
C PRO A 100 -8.18 8.08 -10.65
N ILE A 101 -8.48 9.36 -10.87
CA ILE A 101 -9.78 9.92 -10.49
C ILE A 101 -10.88 9.34 -11.40
N PRO A 102 -11.88 8.62 -10.86
CA PRO A 102 -12.97 8.12 -11.68
C PRO A 102 -13.79 9.28 -12.25
N SER A 103 -14.10 9.22 -13.54
CA SER A 103 -14.89 10.25 -14.23
C SER A 103 -16.24 10.52 -13.58
N CYS A 104 -16.85 9.51 -12.95
CA CYS A 104 -18.09 9.66 -12.20
C CYS A 104 -17.97 10.63 -11.01
N LEU A 105 -16.80 10.70 -10.37
CA LEU A 105 -16.55 11.64 -9.27
C LEU A 105 -16.32 13.09 -9.75
N LEU A 106 -16.13 13.29 -11.05
CA LEU A 106 -15.96 14.61 -11.66
C LEU A 106 -17.29 15.25 -12.10
N SER A 107 -18.40 14.51 -12.00
CA SER A 107 -19.74 14.94 -12.42
C SER A 107 -20.59 15.34 -11.23
N PHE A 108 -21.16 16.55 -11.28
CA PHE A 108 -22.04 17.05 -10.23
C PHE A 108 -23.33 16.21 -10.15
N SER A 109 -23.95 15.92 -11.31
CA SER A 109 -25.22 15.19 -11.35
C SER A 109 -25.10 13.80 -10.74
N PHE A 110 -23.97 13.11 -10.96
CA PHE A 110 -23.72 11.80 -10.35
C PHE A 110 -23.56 11.90 -8.84
N PHE A 111 -22.83 12.92 -8.37
CA PHE A 111 -22.64 13.14 -6.94
C PHE A 111 -23.94 13.45 -6.19
N ASP A 112 -24.82 14.22 -6.82
CA ASP A 112 -26.11 14.62 -6.26
C ASP A 112 -27.13 13.47 -6.28
N SER A 113 -27.27 12.80 -7.43
CA SER A 113 -28.30 11.77 -7.62
C SER A 113 -27.94 10.40 -7.06
N VAL A 114 -26.69 9.96 -7.25
CA VAL A 114 -26.25 8.59 -6.91
C VAL A 114 -25.53 8.56 -5.55
N LEU A 115 -24.62 9.50 -5.31
CA LEU A 115 -23.89 9.60 -4.04
C LEU A 115 -24.64 10.44 -2.99
N GLY A 116 -25.96 10.61 -3.13
CA GLY A 116 -26.82 11.42 -2.25
C GLY A 116 -26.83 10.99 -0.76
N PRO A 117 -27.57 11.72 0.09
CA PRO A 117 -27.71 11.38 1.50
C PRO A 117 -28.30 9.97 1.67
N GLY A 118 -27.55 9.08 2.33
CA GLY A 118 -27.91 7.67 2.51
C GLY A 118 -27.06 6.66 1.72
N CYS A 119 -26.23 7.12 0.77
CA CYS A 119 -25.28 6.25 0.07
C CYS A 119 -24.10 5.87 0.99
N ASN A 120 -23.86 4.57 1.17
CA ASN A 120 -22.77 4.05 2.02
C ASN A 120 -21.38 4.45 1.52
N GLN A 121 -21.21 4.56 0.20
CA GLN A 121 -19.93 4.88 -0.45
C GLN A 121 -19.65 6.39 -0.49
N ARG A 122 -20.58 7.25 -0.05
CA ARG A 122 -20.39 8.71 -0.03
C ARG A 122 -19.16 9.10 0.77
N SER A 123 -19.02 8.59 1.99
CA SER A 123 -17.85 8.90 2.85
C SER A 123 -16.51 8.47 2.21
N ALA A 124 -16.51 7.38 1.45
CA ALA A 124 -15.34 6.92 0.71
C ALA A 124 -15.02 7.82 -0.49
N ALA A 125 -16.04 8.27 -1.24
CA ALA A 125 -15.87 9.21 -2.34
C ALA A 125 -15.29 10.56 -1.87
N TYR A 126 -15.80 11.10 -0.76
CA TYR A 126 -15.30 12.34 -0.16
C TYR A 126 -13.85 12.19 0.29
N GLY A 127 -13.54 11.10 1.01
CA GLY A 127 -12.19 10.81 1.44
C GLY A 127 -11.21 10.65 0.28
N PHE A 128 -11.63 9.99 -0.80
CA PHE A 128 -10.85 9.85 -2.03
C PHE A 128 -10.59 11.18 -2.73
N LEU A 129 -11.61 12.03 -2.92
CA LEU A 129 -11.40 13.35 -3.52
C LEU A 129 -10.47 14.23 -2.68
N ARG A 130 -10.58 14.13 -1.35
CA ARG A 130 -9.71 14.84 -0.40
C ARG A 130 -8.24 14.43 -0.54
N THR A 131 -7.93 13.18 -0.89
CA THR A 131 -6.52 12.80 -1.13
C THR A 131 -5.95 13.53 -2.32
N TYR A 132 -6.73 13.72 -3.39
CA TYR A 132 -6.31 14.44 -4.58
C TYR A 132 -6.03 15.92 -4.32
N ALA A 133 -6.81 16.56 -3.43
CA ALA A 133 -6.51 17.92 -2.98
C ALA A 133 -5.13 18.03 -2.29
N SER A 134 -4.64 16.95 -1.67
CA SER A 134 -3.31 16.89 -1.04
C SER A 134 -2.21 16.40 -2.00
N LEU A 135 -2.55 15.61 -3.02
CA LEU A 135 -1.61 15.12 -4.04
C LEU A 135 -1.27 16.20 -5.06
N VAL A 136 -2.26 17.00 -5.47
CA VAL A 136 -2.14 17.98 -6.56
C VAL A 136 -2.28 19.39 -6.00
N VAL A 137 -1.18 19.93 -5.47
CA VAL A 137 -1.15 21.23 -4.78
C VAL A 137 -0.66 22.34 -5.71
N HIS A 138 0.33 22.04 -6.55
CA HIS A 138 0.89 22.98 -7.51
C HIS A 138 0.56 22.61 -8.96
N GLU A 139 0.70 23.56 -9.87
CA GLU A 139 0.51 23.32 -11.31
C GLU A 139 1.50 22.27 -11.84
N THR A 140 2.69 22.19 -11.25
CA THR A 140 3.65 21.11 -11.55
C THR A 140 3.12 19.74 -11.18
N ASP A 141 2.46 19.60 -10.02
CA ASP A 141 1.80 18.35 -9.63
C ASP A 141 0.67 18.00 -10.60
N PHE A 142 -0.07 19.01 -11.06
CA PHE A 142 -1.16 18.81 -12.01
C PHE A 142 -0.65 18.29 -13.35
N ASN A 143 0.46 18.83 -13.84
CA ASN A 143 1.11 18.34 -15.06
C ASN A 143 1.59 16.89 -14.89
N ILE A 144 2.21 16.55 -13.74
CA ILE A 144 2.58 15.17 -13.41
C ILE A 144 1.33 14.26 -13.39
N ALA A 145 0.24 14.71 -12.80
CA ALA A 145 -1.01 13.96 -12.72
C ALA A 145 -1.59 13.67 -14.13
N LYS A 146 -1.49 14.62 -15.06
CA LYS A 146 -1.90 14.44 -16.45
C LYS A 146 -0.99 13.49 -17.21
N GLU A 147 0.33 13.68 -17.10
CA GLU A 147 1.33 12.80 -17.74
C GLU A 147 1.22 11.35 -17.28
N THR A 148 0.88 11.14 -16.00
CA THR A 148 0.68 9.81 -15.41
C THR A 148 -0.73 9.27 -15.59
N GLY A 149 -1.64 10.00 -16.24
CA GLY A 149 -3.02 9.57 -16.48
C GLY A 149 -3.89 9.49 -15.21
N LEU A 150 -3.49 10.14 -14.12
CA LEU A 150 -4.28 10.22 -12.89
C LEU A 150 -5.47 11.17 -13.02
N VAL A 151 -5.35 12.20 -13.86
CA VAL A 151 -6.38 13.21 -14.15
C VAL A 151 -6.60 13.28 -15.67
N PRO A 152 -7.84 13.46 -16.15
CA PRO A 152 -8.12 13.54 -17.59
C PRO A 152 -7.34 14.66 -18.28
N ALA A 153 -6.89 14.40 -19.51
CA ALA A 153 -6.02 15.30 -20.26
C ALA A 153 -6.69 16.63 -20.65
N GLU A 154 -8.02 16.64 -20.70
CA GLU A 154 -8.85 17.77 -21.11
C GLU A 154 -8.99 18.83 -20.00
N VAL A 155 -8.72 18.45 -18.75
CA VAL A 155 -8.86 19.35 -17.61
C VAL A 155 -7.76 20.42 -17.63
N LYS A 156 -8.17 21.67 -17.34
CA LYS A 156 -7.29 22.83 -17.18
C LYS A 156 -7.02 23.10 -15.70
N TRP A 157 -5.88 23.71 -15.40
CA TRP A 157 -5.44 24.00 -14.04
C TRP A 157 -6.44 24.88 -13.28
N GLU A 158 -6.97 25.94 -13.90
CA GLU A 158 -7.90 26.86 -13.23
C GLU A 158 -9.22 26.18 -12.85
N SER A 159 -9.70 25.27 -13.71
CA SER A 159 -10.90 24.47 -13.42
C SER A 159 -10.61 23.48 -12.29
N TRP A 160 -9.43 22.86 -12.29
CA TRP A 160 -9.00 21.96 -11.21
C TRP A 160 -8.95 22.67 -9.85
N CYS A 161 -8.36 23.88 -9.79
CA CYS A 161 -8.31 24.68 -8.57
C CYS A 161 -9.72 24.99 -8.04
N ARG A 162 -10.64 25.42 -8.91
CA ARG A 162 -12.03 25.70 -8.52
C ARG A 162 -12.75 24.45 -8.00
N PHE A 163 -12.57 23.33 -8.68
CA PHE A 163 -13.14 22.05 -8.27
C PHE A 163 -12.62 21.59 -6.90
N MET A 164 -11.30 21.68 -6.66
CA MET A 164 -10.67 21.19 -5.42
C MET A 164 -10.79 22.13 -4.22
N CYS A 165 -11.08 23.42 -4.42
CA CYS A 165 -11.05 24.43 -3.36
C CYS A 165 -11.95 24.05 -2.16
N ASN A 166 -13.19 23.64 -2.43
CA ASN A 166 -14.12 23.23 -1.38
C ASN A 166 -13.87 21.80 -0.88
N ILE A 167 -13.31 20.93 -1.73
CA ILE A 167 -12.97 19.55 -1.39
C ILE A 167 -11.84 19.50 -0.35
N ALA A 168 -10.89 20.44 -0.43
CA ALA A 168 -9.79 20.56 0.53
C ALA A 168 -10.29 20.83 1.97
N GLU A 169 -11.47 21.43 2.14
CA GLU A 169 -12.05 21.78 3.44
C GLU A 169 -12.86 20.64 4.09
N ILE A 170 -12.97 19.49 3.44
CA ILE A 170 -13.73 18.34 3.95
C ILE A 170 -13.11 17.81 5.26
N LYS A 171 -13.89 17.88 6.34
CA LYS A 171 -13.51 17.41 7.68
C LYS A 171 -13.46 15.89 7.79
N ASP A 172 -12.68 15.39 8.75
CA ASP A 172 -12.54 13.97 9.04
C ASP A 172 -13.88 13.26 9.30
N ASP A 173 -14.82 13.92 9.98
CA ASP A 173 -16.14 13.34 10.30
C ASP A 173 -16.98 12.96 9.06
N CYS A 174 -16.62 13.49 7.88
CA CYS A 174 -17.35 13.29 6.63
C CYS A 174 -16.72 12.23 5.72
N VAL A 175 -15.55 11.69 6.08
CA VAL A 175 -14.80 10.75 5.25
C VAL A 175 -14.78 9.35 5.86
N ALA A 176 -14.56 8.34 5.02
CA ALA A 176 -14.39 6.97 5.51
C ALA A 176 -13.11 6.87 6.38
N PRO A 177 -13.11 6.06 7.47
CA PRO A 177 -12.00 6.00 8.43
C PRO A 177 -10.62 5.77 7.81
N ARG A 178 -10.54 4.97 6.75
CA ARG A 178 -9.31 4.79 5.96
C ARG A 178 -8.64 6.14 5.62
N TYR A 179 -9.41 7.10 5.12
CA TYR A 179 -8.86 8.36 4.59
C TYR A 179 -8.42 9.36 5.66
N HIS A 180 -8.56 9.05 6.96
CA HIS A 180 -7.87 9.81 8.03
C HIS A 180 -6.35 9.62 7.95
N TYR A 181 -5.90 8.50 7.39
CA TYR A 181 -4.50 8.21 7.16
C TYR A 181 -4.17 8.41 5.68
N GLY A 182 -2.99 8.96 5.41
CA GLY A 182 -2.53 9.20 4.05
C GLY A 182 -1.79 8.00 3.48
N GLU A 183 -0.51 8.20 3.18
CA GLU A 183 0.37 7.19 2.60
C GLU A 183 0.60 6.00 3.54
N LEU A 184 0.22 4.79 3.13
CA LEU A 184 0.44 3.58 3.91
C LEU A 184 1.64 2.78 3.40
N ARG A 185 2.54 2.42 4.32
CA ARG A 185 3.68 1.56 4.00
C ARG A 185 3.23 0.10 3.92
N LEU A 186 3.36 -0.50 2.75
CA LEU A 186 2.89 -1.87 2.50
C LEU A 186 3.59 -2.92 3.37
N THR A 187 4.89 -2.75 3.67
CA THR A 187 5.61 -3.72 4.52
C THR A 187 5.00 -3.83 5.92
N ARG A 188 4.59 -2.70 6.50
CA ARG A 188 3.91 -2.68 7.82
C ARG A 188 2.48 -3.16 7.70
N LEU A 189 1.79 -2.76 6.62
CA LEU A 189 0.43 -3.19 6.37
C LEU A 189 0.32 -4.71 6.23
N ASN A 190 1.22 -5.36 5.47
CA ASN A 190 1.30 -6.81 5.35
C ASN A 190 1.64 -7.50 6.69
N PHE A 191 2.55 -6.92 7.47
CA PHE A 191 2.89 -7.46 8.79
C PHE A 191 1.68 -7.52 9.72
N TYR A 192 0.94 -6.42 9.84
CA TYR A 192 -0.23 -6.37 10.70
C TYR A 192 -1.46 -7.04 10.09
N SER A 193 -1.60 -7.08 8.75
CA SER A 193 -2.65 -7.87 8.12
C SER A 193 -2.47 -9.36 8.43
N LYS A 194 -1.24 -9.88 8.46
CA LYS A 194 -1.01 -11.28 8.89
C LYS A 194 -1.48 -11.53 10.32
N LEU A 195 -1.25 -10.56 11.21
CA LEU A 195 -1.62 -10.69 12.62
C LEU A 195 -3.14 -10.62 12.84
N PHE A 196 -3.85 -9.76 12.11
CA PHE A 196 -5.26 -9.45 12.37
C PHE A 196 -6.25 -9.96 11.30
N LEU A 197 -5.82 -10.05 10.04
CA LEU A 197 -6.60 -10.57 8.91
C LEU A 197 -6.20 -12.02 8.60
N ARG A 198 -6.57 -12.95 9.49
CA ARG A 198 -6.54 -14.42 9.30
C ARG A 198 -5.28 -14.98 8.60
N GLY A 199 -4.12 -14.33 8.75
CA GLY A 199 -2.84 -14.76 8.18
C GLY A 199 -2.55 -14.33 6.74
N TRP A 200 -3.34 -13.44 6.12
CA TRP A 200 -3.23 -13.13 4.70
C TRP A 200 -2.40 -11.86 4.46
N ASP A 201 -1.55 -11.89 3.43
CA ASP A 201 -0.89 -10.69 2.92
C ASP A 201 -1.94 -9.71 2.37
N TYR A 202 -1.79 -8.44 2.69
CA TYR A 202 -2.72 -7.42 2.22
C TYR A 202 -2.62 -7.23 0.70
N LEU A 203 -1.38 -7.16 0.22
CA LEU A 203 -1.00 -7.27 -1.19
C LEU A 203 0.26 -8.14 -1.29
N GLU A 204 0.17 -9.21 -2.08
CA GLU A 204 1.29 -10.09 -2.37
C GLU A 204 2.30 -9.36 -3.27
N THR A 205 3.52 -9.15 -2.75
CA THR A 205 4.55 -8.32 -3.41
C THR A 205 5.73 -9.14 -3.92
N ASN A 206 6.12 -10.18 -3.19
CA ASN A 206 7.30 -10.97 -3.52
C ASN A 206 6.90 -12.30 -4.12
N HIS A 207 6.73 -12.33 -5.44
CA HIS A 207 6.66 -13.60 -6.19
C HIS A 207 8.06 -14.25 -6.31
N GLN A 208 9.12 -13.46 -6.14
CA GLN A 208 10.50 -13.91 -6.30
C GLN A 208 11.18 -14.05 -4.94
N TYR A 209 11.42 -15.32 -4.58
CA TYR A 209 12.12 -15.73 -3.37
C TYR A 209 13.46 -14.99 -3.21
N LEU A 210 14.21 -14.84 -4.31
CA LEU A 210 15.58 -14.31 -4.31
C LEU A 210 15.70 -12.91 -3.67
N ASP A 211 14.73 -12.03 -3.90
CA ASP A 211 14.75 -10.64 -3.41
C ASP A 211 14.55 -10.55 -1.89
N TYR A 212 13.86 -11.52 -1.29
CA TYR A 212 13.70 -11.59 0.16
C TYR A 212 14.99 -12.06 0.83
N PHE A 213 15.67 -13.05 0.26
CA PHE A 213 16.89 -13.63 0.85
C PHE A 213 18.15 -12.80 0.60
N SER A 214 18.19 -12.02 -0.48
CA SER A 214 19.32 -11.15 -0.81
C SER A 214 19.64 -10.13 0.29
N GLN A 215 18.62 -9.65 1.01
CA GLN A 215 18.79 -8.69 2.12
C GLN A 215 19.52 -9.28 3.33
N PHE A 216 19.39 -10.59 3.55
CA PHE A 216 20.03 -11.30 4.67
C PHE A 216 21.40 -11.87 4.30
N LEU A 217 21.71 -11.98 3.01
CA LEU A 217 22.95 -12.58 2.51
C LEU A 217 24.20 -11.75 2.89
N ALA A 218 24.15 -10.43 2.74
CA ALA A 218 25.32 -9.57 2.98
C ALA A 218 25.76 -9.54 4.47
N PRO A 219 24.88 -9.31 5.46
CA PRO A 219 25.24 -9.43 6.87
C PRO A 219 25.71 -10.84 7.25
N TYR A 220 25.11 -11.88 6.66
CA TYR A 220 25.50 -13.26 6.89
C TYR A 220 26.93 -13.55 6.41
N LEU A 221 27.26 -13.17 5.17
CA LEU A 221 28.61 -13.32 4.61
C LEU A 221 29.65 -12.53 5.43
N PHE A 222 29.28 -11.37 5.97
CA PHE A 222 30.17 -10.60 6.83
C PHE A 222 30.48 -11.33 8.15
N VAL A 223 29.45 -11.84 8.85
CA VAL A 223 29.65 -12.62 10.09
C VAL A 223 30.44 -13.90 9.81
N PHE A 224 30.11 -14.61 8.74
CA PHE A 224 30.82 -15.81 8.32
C PHE A 224 32.30 -15.52 8.02
N GLY A 225 32.59 -14.45 7.29
CA GLY A 225 33.95 -14.02 6.99
C GLY A 225 34.74 -13.64 8.26
N ALA A 226 34.13 -12.87 9.16
CA ALA A 226 34.77 -12.49 10.43
C ALA A 226 35.13 -13.71 11.29
N VAL A 227 34.21 -14.66 11.43
CA VAL A 227 34.44 -15.92 12.17
C VAL A 227 35.56 -16.74 11.51
N THR A 228 35.55 -16.83 10.18
CA THR A 228 36.58 -17.57 9.43
C THR A 228 37.98 -16.98 9.64
N VAL A 229 38.11 -15.65 9.62
CA VAL A 229 39.39 -14.96 9.86
C VAL A 229 39.90 -15.22 11.27
N VAL A 230 39.03 -15.15 12.29
CA VAL A 230 39.41 -15.41 13.68
C VAL A 230 39.84 -16.86 13.86
N LEU A 231 39.09 -17.82 13.29
CA LEU A 231 39.45 -19.24 13.32
C LEU A 231 40.80 -19.50 12.63
N ALA A 232 41.06 -18.87 11.48
CA ALA A 232 42.32 -19.02 10.76
C ALA A 232 43.51 -18.46 11.55
N ALA A 233 43.36 -17.28 12.16
CA ALA A 233 44.39 -16.68 13.01
C ALA A 233 44.69 -17.58 14.22
N MET A 234 43.64 -18.11 14.84
CA MET A 234 43.73 -19.03 15.96
C MET A 234 44.42 -20.35 15.59
N GLN A 235 44.09 -20.94 14.44
CA GLN A 235 44.76 -22.12 13.91
C GLN A 235 46.24 -21.86 13.66
N THR A 236 46.57 -20.68 13.13
CA THR A 236 47.96 -20.27 12.87
C THR A 236 48.74 -20.14 14.17
N THR A 237 48.17 -19.49 15.18
CA THR A 237 48.80 -19.35 16.51
C THR A 237 49.02 -20.70 17.18
N LEU A 238 48.02 -21.59 17.19
CA LEU A 238 48.14 -22.94 17.77
C LEU A 238 49.15 -23.83 17.04
N THR A 239 49.35 -23.59 15.74
CA THR A 239 50.36 -24.31 14.95
C THR A 239 51.76 -23.76 15.22
N ALA A 240 51.88 -22.44 15.43
CA ALA A 240 53.16 -21.79 15.71
C ALA A 240 53.63 -22.03 17.15
N ASP A 241 52.72 -21.99 18.12
CA ASP A 241 52.99 -22.23 19.54
C ASP A 241 51.78 -22.92 20.20
N PRO A 242 51.84 -24.24 20.43
CA PRO A 242 50.71 -25.00 20.96
C PRO A 242 50.38 -24.68 22.43
N ASP A 243 51.27 -24.04 23.19
CA ASP A 243 51.06 -23.69 24.60
C ASP A 243 50.58 -22.24 24.80
N SER A 244 50.57 -21.43 23.74
CA SER A 244 50.22 -20.00 23.78
C SER A 244 48.78 -19.68 24.16
N LEU A 245 47.83 -20.58 23.89
CA LEU A 245 46.40 -20.34 24.10
C LEU A 245 45.80 -21.45 24.96
N SER A 246 45.08 -21.06 26.03
CA SER A 246 44.41 -22.01 26.92
C SER A 246 43.50 -22.94 26.13
N ARG A 247 43.67 -24.26 26.35
CA ARG A 247 42.86 -25.32 25.73
C ARG A 247 41.36 -25.12 25.97
N SER A 248 40.99 -24.52 27.10
CA SER A 248 39.60 -24.17 27.44
C SER A 248 39.05 -23.07 26.55
N THR A 249 39.76 -21.95 26.40
CA THR A 249 39.39 -20.85 25.50
C THR A 249 39.27 -21.35 24.06
N THR A 250 40.21 -22.21 23.66
CA THR A 250 40.24 -22.79 22.32
C THR A 250 39.03 -23.66 22.02
N SER A 251 38.74 -24.59 22.92
CA SER A 251 37.60 -25.49 22.79
C SER A 251 36.28 -24.72 22.74
N SER A 252 36.06 -23.77 23.66
CA SER A 252 34.84 -22.97 23.70
C SER A 252 34.60 -22.16 22.44
N PHE A 253 35.64 -21.53 21.89
CA PHE A 253 35.51 -20.74 20.66
C PHE A 253 35.25 -21.61 19.42
N CYS A 254 35.91 -22.77 19.32
CA CYS A 254 35.66 -23.74 18.26
C CYS A 254 34.21 -24.27 18.32
N THR A 255 33.73 -24.67 19.51
CA THR A 255 32.34 -25.13 19.68
C THR A 255 31.34 -24.04 19.33
N PHE A 256 31.57 -22.80 19.79
CA PHE A 256 30.72 -21.65 19.46
C PHE A 256 30.67 -21.40 17.95
N SER A 257 31.82 -21.42 17.28
CA SER A 257 31.90 -21.19 15.84
C SER A 257 31.21 -22.28 15.03
N ILE A 258 31.35 -23.55 15.43
CA ILE A 258 30.63 -24.68 14.82
C ILE A 258 29.12 -24.49 14.98
N VAL A 259 28.64 -24.19 16.19
CA VAL A 259 27.22 -23.98 16.45
C VAL A 259 26.68 -22.80 15.63
N LEU A 260 27.41 -21.68 15.58
CA LEU A 260 27.01 -20.49 14.82
C LEU A 260 26.91 -20.78 13.31
N VAL A 261 27.90 -21.48 12.73
CA VAL A 261 27.89 -21.86 11.31
C VAL A 261 26.79 -22.88 11.03
N SER A 262 26.59 -23.88 11.89
CA SER A 262 25.50 -24.85 11.76
C SER A 262 24.13 -24.20 11.86
N CYS A 263 23.92 -23.29 12.81
CA CYS A 263 22.69 -22.50 12.93
C CYS A 263 22.47 -21.66 11.67
N GLY A 264 23.52 -21.01 11.14
CA GLY A 264 23.48 -20.25 9.90
C GLY A 264 23.09 -21.08 8.67
N LEU A 265 23.73 -22.24 8.51
CA LEU A 265 23.45 -23.18 7.42
C LEU A 265 22.03 -23.76 7.50
N LEU A 266 21.51 -23.99 8.70
CA LEU A 266 20.16 -24.51 8.91
C LEU A 266 19.08 -23.43 8.89
N PHE A 267 19.44 -22.17 9.14
CA PHE A 267 18.49 -21.05 9.20
C PHE A 267 17.72 -20.87 7.89
N PHE A 268 18.42 -20.85 6.75
CA PHE A 268 17.80 -20.65 5.44
C PHE A 268 16.90 -21.83 5.01
N PRO A 269 17.32 -23.11 5.11
CA PRO A 269 16.47 -24.26 4.84
C PRO A 269 15.26 -24.37 5.77
N VAL A 270 15.41 -24.07 7.06
CA VAL A 270 14.30 -24.11 8.03
C VAL A 270 13.29 -23.01 7.72
N LEU A 271 13.74 -21.80 7.41
CA LEU A 271 12.86 -20.71 6.95
C LEU A 271 12.13 -21.09 5.66
N TYR A 272 12.84 -21.66 4.69
CA TYR A 272 12.25 -22.13 3.45
C TYR A 272 11.16 -23.18 3.70
N PHE A 273 11.48 -24.19 4.50
CA PHE A 273 10.54 -25.26 4.85
C PHE A 273 9.31 -24.73 5.60
N ALA A 274 9.52 -23.87 6.60
CA ALA A 274 8.44 -23.25 7.36
C ALA A 274 7.52 -22.40 6.46
N PHE A 275 8.09 -21.68 5.50
CA PHE A 275 7.33 -20.90 4.52
C PHE A 275 6.50 -21.82 3.62
N GLN A 276 7.08 -22.91 3.12
CA GLN A 276 6.38 -23.87 2.26
C GLN A 276 5.25 -24.61 2.98
N VAL A 277 5.46 -24.96 4.25
CA VAL A 277 4.40 -25.52 5.10
C VAL A 277 3.26 -24.53 5.29
N ARG A 278 3.58 -23.24 5.49
CA ARG A 278 2.57 -22.18 5.59
C ARG A 278 1.75 -22.04 4.30
N GLU A 279 2.41 -21.98 3.14
CA GLU A 279 1.73 -21.88 1.84
C GLU A 279 0.85 -23.10 1.57
N LEU A 280 1.34 -24.31 1.88
CA LEU A 280 0.55 -25.53 1.75
C LEU A 280 -0.69 -25.50 2.66
N ALA A 281 -0.54 -25.04 3.90
CA ALA A 281 -1.66 -24.90 4.82
C ALA A 281 -2.70 -23.92 4.27
N LEU A 282 -2.27 -22.74 3.80
CA LEU A 282 -3.17 -21.75 3.19
C LEU A 282 -3.90 -22.30 1.96
N PHE A 283 -3.21 -23.05 1.09
CA PHE A 283 -3.80 -23.71 -0.06
C PHE A 283 -4.87 -24.73 0.33
N LEU A 284 -4.60 -25.56 1.35
CA LEU A 284 -5.55 -26.55 1.86
C LEU A 284 -6.79 -25.86 2.44
N PHE A 285 -6.62 -24.81 3.24
CA PHE A 285 -7.72 -24.00 3.77
C PHE A 285 -8.54 -23.34 2.66
N TYR A 286 -7.89 -22.82 1.61
CA TYR A 286 -8.57 -22.22 0.46
C TYR A 286 -9.41 -23.26 -0.30
N LYS A 287 -8.85 -24.44 -0.59
CA LYS A 287 -9.55 -25.53 -1.28
C LYS A 287 -10.74 -26.05 -0.48
N GLN A 288 -10.63 -26.09 0.85
CA GLN A 288 -11.73 -26.53 1.71
C GLN A 288 -12.88 -25.52 1.72
N LYS A 289 -12.57 -24.22 1.63
CA LYS A 289 -13.58 -23.16 1.58
C LYS A 289 -14.24 -23.00 0.20
N ALA A 290 -13.55 -23.35 -0.88
CA ALA A 290 -14.12 -23.35 -2.23
C ALA A 290 -15.08 -24.54 -2.49
N LYS A 291 -15.12 -25.52 -1.59
CA LYS A 291 -15.95 -26.73 -1.70
C LYS A 291 -17.24 -26.67 -0.84
N ASN A 292 -17.36 -25.64 0.02
CA ASN A 292 -18.55 -25.32 0.81
C ASN A 292 -19.21 -24.06 0.28
#